data_AF-A0A844WUF3-F1
#
_entry.id   AF-A0A844WUF3-F1
#
_cell.length_a   1.000
_cell.length_b   1.000
_cell.length_c   1.000
_cell.angle_alpha   90.00
_cell.angle_beta   90.00
_cell.angle_gamma   90.00
#
_symmetry.space_group_name_H-M   'P 1'
#
loop_
_entity.id
_entity.type
_entity.pdbx_description
1 polymer ?
#
loop_
_entity_poly.entity_id
_entity_poly.type
_entity_poly.pdbx_seq_one_letter_code
_entity_poly.pdbx_strand_id
1 'polypeptide(L)'
;LGLFAQKSGMKLFANQGDIEVQAQNANLNMAAKQDIKVDSVDAKTQITAAKEITLICGGSYIKISSEGIELGTQDNIYLKC
;
A
#
# COMPACT_ATOMS: atom_id res chain seq x y z
N LEU A 1 -13.21 -11.57 -17.23
CA LEU A 1 -12.40 -10.74 -18.16
C LEU A 1 -11.08 -10.46 -17.49
N GLY A 2 -9.95 -10.57 -18.19
CA GLY A 2 -8.62 -10.35 -17.62
C GLY A 2 -7.71 -9.67 -18.63
N LEU A 3 -6.77 -8.86 -18.12
CA LEU A 3 -5.74 -8.20 -18.91
C LEU A 3 -4.38 -8.79 -18.55
N PHE A 4 -3.65 -9.25 -19.55
CA PHE A 4 -2.35 -9.89 -19.38
C PHE A 4 -1.34 -9.29 -20.35
N ALA A 5 -0.15 -8.93 -19.85
CA ALA A 5 0.95 -8.39 -20.64
C ALA A 5 2.23 -9.21 -20.37
N GLN A 6 2.88 -9.71 -21.43
CA GLN A 6 3.94 -10.72 -21.29
C GLN A 6 5.38 -10.15 -21.22
N LYS A 7 5.72 -9.14 -22.04
CA LYS A 7 7.12 -8.65 -22.15
C LYS A 7 7.32 -7.21 -21.69
N SER A 8 6.44 -6.30 -22.09
CA SER A 8 6.61 -4.85 -21.85
C SER A 8 5.73 -4.29 -20.73
N GLY A 9 5.01 -5.16 -20.01
CA GLY A 9 4.15 -4.78 -18.90
C GLY A 9 2.95 -3.93 -19.32
N MET A 10 2.43 -3.16 -18.36
CA MET A 10 1.27 -2.28 -18.53
C MET A 10 1.63 -0.89 -18.02
N LYS A 11 1.11 0.14 -18.70
CA LYS A 11 1.19 1.53 -18.26
C LYS A 11 -0.19 2.15 -18.31
N LEU A 12 -0.58 2.83 -17.24
CA LEU A 12 -1.87 3.51 -17.09
C LEU A 12 -1.57 4.97 -16.74
N PHE A 13 -2.00 5.90 -17.57
CA PHE A 13 -1.74 7.32 -17.41
C PHE A 13 -3.00 8.14 -17.66
N ALA A 14 -3.19 9.19 -16.88
CA ALA A 14 -4.17 10.25 -17.11
C ALA A 14 -3.41 11.59 -17.12
N ASN A 15 -3.57 12.38 -18.19
CA ASN A 15 -2.99 13.72 -18.28
C ASN A 15 -3.80 14.74 -17.46
N GLN A 16 -5.11 14.54 -17.42
CA GLN A 16 -6.08 15.32 -16.66
C GLN A 16 -7.15 14.36 -16.15
N GLY A 17 -7.74 14.67 -14.99
CA GLY A 17 -8.73 13.82 -14.33
C GLY A 17 -8.10 12.67 -13.54
N ASP A 18 -8.95 12.01 -12.76
CA ASP A 18 -8.53 11.01 -11.79
C ASP A 18 -8.44 9.60 -12.39
N ILE A 19 -7.54 8.79 -11.83
CA ILE A 19 -7.55 7.34 -12.00
C ILE A 19 -8.11 6.73 -10.73
N GLU A 20 -9.29 6.12 -10.83
CA GLU A 20 -9.92 5.39 -9.73
C GLU A 20 -9.83 3.89 -9.95
N VAL A 21 -9.31 3.17 -8.95
CA VAL A 21 -9.24 1.70 -8.95
C VAL A 21 -9.94 1.19 -7.70
N GLN A 22 -11.05 0.47 -7.87
CA GLN A 22 -11.91 0.04 -6.76
C GLN A 22 -12.42 -1.39 -6.95
N ALA A 23 -12.55 -2.11 -5.84
CA ALA A 23 -13.27 -3.38 -5.75
C ALA A 23 -14.38 -3.24 -4.69
N GLN A 24 -15.59 -2.86 -5.12
CA GLN A 24 -16.64 -2.40 -4.20
C GLN A 24 -17.25 -3.51 -3.32
N ASN A 25 -17.21 -4.76 -3.78
CA ASN A 25 -17.79 -5.92 -3.08
C ASN A 25 -16.79 -7.08 -2.96
N ALA A 26 -15.50 -6.83 -3.17
CA ALA A 26 -14.46 -7.84 -3.22
C ALA A 26 -13.09 -7.24 -2.83
N ASN A 27 -12.05 -8.08 -2.80
CA ASN A 27 -10.71 -7.64 -2.44
C ASN A 27 -9.97 -7.04 -3.65
N LEU A 28 -9.17 -5.99 -3.39
CA LEU A 28 -8.17 -5.48 -4.32
C LEU A 28 -6.79 -5.99 -3.86
N ASN A 29 -6.10 -6.74 -4.72
CA ASN A 29 -4.76 -7.24 -4.45
C ASN A 29 -3.75 -6.59 -5.40
N MET A 30 -2.65 -6.06 -4.85
CA MET A 30 -1.52 -5.51 -5.60
C MET A 30 -0.24 -6.18 -5.12
N ALA A 31 0.53 -6.77 -6.04
CA ALA A 31 1.79 -7.44 -5.72
C ALA A 31 2.80 -7.23 -6.85
N ALA A 32 4.08 -7.14 -6.49
CA ALA A 32 5.20 -7.06 -7.41
C ALA A 32 6.33 -7.97 -6.93
N LYS A 33 7.10 -8.52 -7.87
CA LYS A 33 8.31 -9.31 -7.55
C LYS A 33 9.46 -8.41 -7.08
N GLN A 34 9.53 -7.21 -7.65
CA GLN A 34 10.49 -6.17 -7.29
C GLN A 34 9.76 -5.11 -6.46
N ASP A 35 10.07 -3.84 -6.65
CA ASP A 35 9.55 -2.76 -5.83
C ASP A 35 8.11 -2.36 -6.17
N ILE A 36 7.37 -1.92 -5.15
CA ILE A 36 6.13 -1.15 -5.28
C ILE A 36 6.42 0.27 -4.80
N LYS A 37 6.11 1.27 -5.63
CA LYS A 37 6.29 2.69 -5.32
C LYS A 37 4.95 3.41 -5.35
N VAL A 38 4.64 4.14 -4.28
CA VAL A 38 3.42 4.95 -4.15
C VAL A 38 3.83 6.35 -3.72
N ASP A 39 3.78 7.30 -4.64
CA ASP A 39 4.18 8.69 -4.41
C ASP A 39 3.02 9.65 -4.72
N SER A 40 2.92 10.70 -3.90
CA SER A 40 2.19 11.92 -4.23
C SER A 40 3.20 13.05 -4.39
N VAL A 41 3.09 13.85 -5.46
CA VAL A 41 4.08 14.90 -5.77
C VAL A 41 3.73 16.20 -5.02
N ASP A 42 2.50 16.67 -5.19
CA ASP A 42 2.09 17.99 -4.68
C ASP A 42 1.15 17.93 -3.47
N ALA A 43 0.66 16.74 -3.12
CA ALA A 43 -0.39 16.55 -2.12
C ALA A 43 -0.04 15.44 -1.11
N LYS A 44 -1.01 14.61 -0.74
CA LYS A 44 -0.89 13.60 0.31
C LYS A 44 -1.17 12.19 -0.19
N THR A 45 -0.51 11.21 0.42
CA THR A 45 -0.89 9.80 0.35
C THR A 45 -1.72 9.46 1.58
N GLN A 46 -2.91 8.88 1.40
CA GLN A 46 -3.78 8.46 2.50
C GLN A 46 -4.11 6.97 2.37
N ILE A 47 -3.95 6.23 3.46
CA ILE A 47 -4.36 4.85 3.59
C ILE A 47 -5.38 4.80 4.74
N THR A 48 -6.59 4.33 4.44
CA THR A 48 -7.68 4.28 5.39
C THR A 48 -8.27 2.87 5.40
N ALA A 49 -8.51 2.33 6.60
CA ALA A 49 -9.19 1.06 6.77
C ALA A 49 -10.16 1.15 7.94
N ALA A 50 -11.29 0.45 7.85
CA ALA A 50 -12.27 0.40 8.92
C ALA A 50 -11.89 -0.58 10.04
N LYS A 51 -11.07 -1.59 9.75
CA LYS A 51 -10.69 -2.65 10.70
C LYS A 51 -9.25 -2.50 11.17
N GLU A 52 -8.30 -2.62 10.24
CA GLU A 52 -6.88 -2.55 10.56
C GLU A 52 -6.03 -2.13 9.35
N ILE A 53 -4.86 -1.54 9.63
CA ILE A 53 -3.76 -1.34 8.69
C ILE A 53 -2.54 -2.05 9.27
N THR A 54 -1.90 -2.91 8.48
CA THR A 54 -0.70 -3.65 8.89
C THR A 54 0.41 -3.47 7.86
N LEU A 55 1.56 -2.96 8.31
CA LEU A 55 2.77 -2.78 7.50
C LEU A 55 3.83 -3.75 8.02
N ILE A 56 4.35 -4.65 7.17
CA ILE A 56 5.28 -5.71 7.59
C ILE A 56 6.55 -5.65 6.75
N CYS A 57 7.72 -5.75 7.38
CA CYS A 57 9.01 -5.85 6.72
C CYS A 57 10.01 -6.65 7.57
N GLY A 58 10.58 -7.72 7.01
CA GLY A 58 11.66 -8.48 7.66
C GLY A 58 11.33 -9.00 9.06
N GLY A 59 10.07 -9.34 9.32
CA GLY A 59 9.60 -9.78 10.64
C GLY A 59 9.24 -8.66 11.63
N SER A 60 9.53 -7.40 11.29
CA SER A 60 9.03 -6.22 12.00
C SER A 60 7.69 -5.76 11.41
N TYR A 61 6.85 -5.12 12.23
CA TYR A 61 5.58 -4.60 11.76
C TYR A 61 5.09 -3.35 12.52
N ILE A 62 4.18 -2.64 11.86
CA ILE A 62 3.33 -1.59 12.45
C ILE A 62 1.88 -2.01 12.20
N LYS A 63 1.09 -2.13 13.26
CA LYS A 63 -0.34 -2.41 13.18
C LYS A 63 -1.13 -1.26 13.78
N ILE A 64 -2.14 -0.78 13.05
CA ILE A 64 -3.04 0.28 13.46
C ILE A 64 -4.46 -0.29 13.46
N SER A 65 -5.15 -0.21 14.60
CA SER A 65 -6.51 -0.74 14.75
C SER A 65 -7.31 0.07 15.77
N SER A 66 -8.54 -0.37 16.09
CA SER A 66 -9.34 0.22 17.17
C SER A 66 -8.70 0.10 18.55
N GLU A 67 -7.72 -0.79 18.73
CA GLU A 67 -6.98 -0.99 19.98
C GLU A 67 -5.79 -0.03 20.13
N GLY A 68 -5.45 0.72 19.07
CA GLY A 68 -4.34 1.66 19.02
C GLY A 68 -3.25 1.27 18.01
N ILE A 69 -2.01 1.64 18.31
CA ILE A 69 -0.83 1.38 17.48
C ILE A 69 0.05 0.34 18.17
N GLU A 70 0.35 -0.75 17.48
CA GLU A 70 1.26 -1.80 17.92
C GLU A 70 2.51 -1.80 17.02
N LEU A 71 3.68 -1.78 17.66
CA LEU A 71 4.99 -1.84 17.01
C LEU A 71 5.70 -3.11 17.46
N GLY A 72 5.93 -4.04 16.54
CA GLY A 72 6.61 -5.29 16.84
C GLY A 72 7.90 -5.43 16.05
N THR A 73 8.99 -5.82 16.71
CA THR A 73 10.28 -6.14 16.08
C THR A 73 11.07 -7.09 16.98
N GLN A 74 12.08 -7.77 16.43
CA GLN A 74 12.96 -8.65 17.21
C GLN A 74 14.02 -7.90 18.02
N ASP A 75 14.37 -6.69 17.58
CA ASP A 75 15.45 -5.86 18.16
C ASP A 75 14.85 -4.56 18.72
N ASN A 76 15.63 -3.48 18.75
CA ASN A 76 15.24 -2.20 19.31
C ASN A 76 14.42 -1.34 18.35
N ILE A 77 13.49 -0.56 18.89
CA ILE A 77 12.81 0.54 18.18
C ILE A 77 13.64 1.81 18.39
N TYR A 78 14.14 2.39 17.31
CA TYR A 78 14.92 3.63 17.34
C TYR A 78 14.02 4.84 17.09
N LEU A 79 13.82 5.67 18.12
CA LEU A 79 13.13 6.96 18.02
C LEU A 79 14.17 8.07 17.94
N LYS A 80 14.19 8.81 16.83
CA LYS A 80 15.06 9.98 16.65
C LYS A 80 14.23 11.25 16.80
N CYS A 81 14.67 12.18 17.64
CA CYS A 81 14.08 13.50 17.84
C CYS A 81 14.91 14.60 17.15
#